data_AF-A0A2M9P347-F1
#
_entry.id   AF-A0A2M9P347-F1
#
_cell.length_a   1.000
_cell.length_b   1.000
_cell.length_c   1.000
_cell.angle_alpha   90.00
_cell.angle_beta   90.00
_cell.angle_gamma   90.00
#
_symmetry.space_group_name_H-M   'P 1'
#
loop_
_entity.id
_entity.type
_entity.pdbx_description
1 polymer ?
#
loop_
_entity_poly.entity_id
_entity_poly.type
_entity_poly.pdbx_seq_one_letter_code
_entity_poly.pdbx_strand_id
1 'polypeptide(L)'
;MTQSQKITVTNGALNVPNNPIVPYIEGDGIGPDIWAAASRVLDAAVEKAYNGEKKIEWKEVLAGQKAFDQTGEWLPQETLDVINEYLIAIKGPLTTPIGGGIRSLNVALRQVLDLDRKSVV
;
A
#
# COMPACT_ATOMS: atom_id res chain seq x y z
N MET A 1 23.62 -9.09 0.17
CA MET A 1 22.36 -8.43 -0.23
C MET A 1 21.96 -7.50 0.91
N THR A 2 21.68 -6.24 0.64
CA THR A 2 21.21 -5.28 1.64
C THR A 2 19.81 -5.67 2.09
N GLN A 3 19.62 -5.84 3.41
CA GLN A 3 18.34 -6.25 4.00
C GLN A 3 17.34 -5.09 3.92
N SER A 4 16.14 -5.32 3.38
CA SER A 4 15.08 -4.30 3.24
C SER A 4 14.64 -3.74 4.60
N GLN A 5 14.32 -2.45 4.65
CA GLN A 5 14.10 -1.71 5.89
C GLN A 5 12.78 -0.94 5.89
N LYS A 6 12.22 -0.69 7.08
CA LYS A 6 11.02 0.12 7.25
C LYS A 6 11.35 1.60 7.13
N ILE A 7 10.41 2.37 6.59
CA ILE A 7 10.40 3.82 6.73
C ILE A 7 10.09 4.13 8.20
N THR A 8 10.73 5.15 8.77
CA THR A 8 10.46 5.58 10.14
C THR A 8 10.19 7.08 10.19
N VAL A 9 9.57 7.56 11.28
CA VAL A 9 9.42 8.99 11.57
C VAL A 9 10.27 9.35 12.77
N THR A 10 11.07 10.40 12.68
CA THR A 10 11.76 11.00 13.83
C THR A 10 11.53 12.49 13.81
N ASN A 11 11.00 13.05 14.91
CA ASN A 11 10.67 14.47 15.04
C ASN A 11 9.77 15.01 13.91
N GLY A 12 8.84 14.19 13.42
CA GLY A 12 7.92 14.56 12.33
C GLY A 12 8.53 14.47 10.91
N ALA A 13 9.81 14.11 10.77
CA ALA A 13 10.45 13.89 9.47
C ALA A 13 10.50 12.40 9.11
N LEU A 14 10.23 12.08 7.84
CA LEU A 14 10.38 10.72 7.30
C LEU A 14 11.86 10.40 7.10
N ASN A 15 12.31 9.30 7.70
CA ASN A 15 13.61 8.69 7.40
C ASN A 15 13.38 7.51 6.44
N VAL A 16 13.75 7.70 5.18
CA VAL A 16 13.55 6.72 4.11
C VAL A 16 14.89 6.03 3.78
N PRO A 17 15.03 4.71 4.01
CA PRO A 17 16.25 3.98 3.66
C PRO A 17 16.41 3.84 2.14
N ASN A 18 17.54 3.31 1.68
CA ASN A 18 17.76 3.05 0.24
C ASN A 18 16.90 1.90 -0.30
N ASN A 19 16.51 0.98 0.57
CA ASN A 19 15.71 -0.19 0.26
C ASN A 19 14.44 -0.28 1.12
N PRO A 20 13.52 0.70 0.99
CA PRO A 20 12.31 0.75 1.79
C PRO A 20 11.35 -0.38 1.41
N ILE A 21 10.70 -0.94 2.41
CA ILE A 21 9.55 -1.82 2.22
C ILE A 21 8.29 -0.96 2.11
N VAL A 22 7.55 -1.11 1.02
CA VAL A 22 6.32 -0.35 0.76
C VAL A 22 5.17 -1.34 0.55
N PRO A 23 4.20 -1.36 1.47
CA PRO A 23 2.98 -2.13 1.27
C PRO A 23 2.20 -1.68 0.03
N TYR A 24 1.59 -2.63 -0.66
CA TYR A 24 0.63 -2.32 -1.71
C TYR A 24 -0.61 -3.20 -1.65
N ILE A 25 -1.74 -2.60 -2.02
CA ILE A 25 -2.99 -3.32 -2.31
C ILE A 25 -3.10 -3.39 -3.83
N GLU A 26 -3.10 -4.59 -4.40
CA GLU A 26 -3.21 -4.80 -5.86
C GLU A 26 -4.49 -4.17 -6.45
N GLY A 27 -5.59 -4.28 -5.69
CA GLY A 27 -6.90 -3.76 -6.07
C GLY A 27 -7.76 -4.77 -6.80
N ASP A 28 -9.00 -4.37 -7.09
CA ASP A 28 -10.04 -5.20 -7.70
C ASP A 28 -10.23 -4.84 -9.18
N GLY A 29 -10.90 -5.72 -9.94
CA GLY A 29 -11.22 -5.49 -11.34
C GLY A 29 -9.95 -5.33 -12.19
N ILE A 30 -9.72 -4.11 -12.71
CA ILE A 30 -8.52 -3.77 -13.49
C ILE A 30 -7.26 -3.56 -12.63
N GLY A 31 -7.35 -3.69 -11.30
CA GLY A 31 -6.25 -3.47 -10.37
C GLY A 31 -4.97 -4.25 -10.68
N PRO A 32 -5.02 -5.59 -10.85
CA PRO A 32 -3.84 -6.40 -11.16
C PRO A 32 -3.11 -5.95 -12.43
N ASP A 33 -3.85 -5.61 -13.49
CA ASP A 33 -3.26 -5.14 -14.75
C ASP A 33 -2.55 -3.79 -14.58
N ILE A 34 -3.19 -2.87 -13.85
CA ILE A 34 -2.61 -1.56 -13.52
C ILE A 34 -1.38 -1.74 -12.64
N TRP A 35 -1.45 -2.57 -11.61
CA TRP A 35 -0.34 -2.79 -10.68
C TRP A 35 0.86 -3.39 -11.39
N ALA A 36 0.66 -4.42 -12.22
CA ALA A 36 1.71 -5.04 -12.99
C ALA A 36 2.42 -4.05 -13.91
N ALA A 37 1.72 -3.05 -14.46
CA ALA A 37 2.35 -1.98 -15.25
C ALA A 37 3.03 -0.93 -14.36
N ALA A 38 2.34 -0.45 -13.31
CA ALA A 38 2.81 0.61 -12.44
C ALA A 38 4.08 0.24 -11.68
N SER A 39 4.15 -0.96 -11.10
CA SER A 39 5.33 -1.42 -10.34
C SER A 39 6.58 -1.44 -11.21
N ARG A 40 6.49 -1.95 -12.45
CA ARG A 40 7.60 -1.94 -13.42
C ARG A 40 8.08 -0.53 -13.77
N VAL A 41 7.15 0.42 -13.93
CA VAL A 41 7.51 1.82 -14.22
C VAL A 41 8.21 2.46 -13.01
N LEU A 42 7.69 2.23 -11.80
CA LEU A 42 8.29 2.74 -10.56
C LEU A 42 9.69 2.16 -10.33
N ASP A 43 9.84 0.85 -10.48
CA ASP A 43 11.13 0.17 -10.31
C ASP A 43 12.17 0.69 -11.32
N ALA A 44 11.79 0.82 -12.60
CA ALA A 44 12.67 1.35 -13.64
C ALA A 44 13.04 2.82 -13.40
N ALA A 45 12.11 3.63 -12.89
CA ALA A 45 12.36 5.02 -12.55
C ALA A 45 13.36 5.16 -11.39
N VAL A 46 13.20 4.35 -10.33
CA VAL A 46 14.12 4.31 -9.19
C VAL A 46 15.50 3.84 -9.62
N GLU A 47 15.58 2.72 -10.34
CA GLU A 47 16.84 2.18 -10.85
C GLU A 47 17.61 3.23 -11.66
N LYS A 48 16.94 3.90 -12.60
CA LYS A 48 17.55 4.90 -13.47
C LYS A 48 17.96 6.18 -12.74
N ALA A 49 17.16 6.64 -11.80
CA ALA A 49 17.43 7.89 -11.07
C ALA A 49 18.60 7.76 -10.09
N TYR A 50 18.79 6.55 -9.53
CA TYR A 50 19.75 6.30 -8.46
C TYR A 50 20.86 5.33 -8.86
N ASN A 51 20.99 4.96 -10.14
CA ASN A 51 22.00 4.03 -10.65
C ASN A 51 22.09 2.73 -9.82
N GLY A 52 20.95 2.18 -9.44
CA GLY A 52 20.85 0.96 -8.63
C GLY A 52 21.18 1.11 -7.13
N GLU A 53 21.51 2.31 -6.65
CA GLU A 53 21.75 2.54 -5.21
C GLU A 53 20.48 2.43 -4.36
N LYS A 54 19.31 2.61 -4.97
CA LYS A 54 18.00 2.50 -4.32
C LYS A 54 17.12 1.47 -5.02
N LYS A 55 16.26 0.80 -4.25
CA LYS A 55 15.30 -0.19 -4.74
C LYS A 55 14.09 -0.25 -3.81
N ILE A 56 12.87 -0.37 -4.33
CA ILE A 56 11.69 -0.57 -3.48
C ILE A 56 11.47 -2.08 -3.27
N GLU A 57 11.15 -2.47 -2.04
CA GLU A 57 10.67 -3.82 -1.73
C GLU A 57 9.15 -3.77 -1.56
N TRP A 58 8.42 -4.34 -2.52
CA TRP A 58 6.96 -4.32 -2.51
C TRP A 58 6.40 -5.42 -1.61
N LYS A 59 5.53 -5.06 -0.65
CA LYS A 59 4.86 -6.01 0.26
C LYS A 59 3.36 -6.03 -0.02
N GLU A 60 2.84 -7.09 -0.62
CA GLU A 60 1.40 -7.18 -0.84
C GLU A 60 0.62 -7.24 0.49
N VAL A 61 -0.50 -6.52 0.56
CA VAL A 61 -1.52 -6.61 1.60
C VAL A 61 -2.91 -6.67 0.97
N LEU A 62 -3.86 -7.31 1.64
CA LEU A 62 -5.18 -7.63 1.06
C LEU A 62 -6.24 -6.58 1.41
N ALA A 63 -7.00 -6.13 0.43
CA ALA A 63 -8.28 -5.44 0.65
C ALA A 63 -9.20 -5.67 -0.56
N GLY A 64 -10.49 -5.43 -0.39
CA GLY A 64 -11.47 -5.56 -1.47
C GLY A 64 -11.92 -7.00 -1.71
N GLN A 65 -12.30 -7.29 -2.95
CA GLN A 65 -12.81 -8.60 -3.35
C GLN A 65 -11.76 -9.69 -3.11
N LYS A 66 -10.49 -9.42 -3.45
CA LYS A 66 -9.38 -10.36 -3.23
C LYS A 66 -9.24 -10.75 -1.76
N ALA A 67 -9.42 -9.80 -0.84
CA ALA A 67 -9.38 -10.08 0.59
C ALA A 67 -10.58 -10.91 1.04
N PHE A 68 -11.78 -10.55 0.60
CA PHE A 68 -13.00 -11.24 0.96
C PHE A 68 -12.98 -12.71 0.48
N ASP A 69 -12.52 -12.95 -0.75
CA ASP A 69 -12.43 -14.29 -1.31
C ASP A 69 -11.44 -15.19 -0.54
N GLN A 70 -10.36 -14.61 -0.01
CA GLN A 70 -9.30 -15.36 0.69
C GLN A 70 -9.55 -15.50 2.20
N THR A 71 -10.18 -14.51 2.82
CA THR A 71 -10.24 -14.39 4.29
C THR A 71 -11.67 -14.29 4.84
N GLY A 72 -12.66 -14.02 3.98
CA GLY A 72 -14.02 -13.66 4.40
C GLY A 72 -14.18 -12.21 4.86
N GLU A 73 -13.11 -11.42 4.88
CA GLU A 73 -13.11 -10.02 5.31
C GLU A 73 -12.75 -9.08 4.16
N TRP A 74 -13.52 -8.00 3.98
CA TRP A 74 -13.25 -7.01 2.93
C TRP A 74 -12.04 -6.11 3.23
N LEU A 75 -11.72 -5.94 4.51
CA LEU A 75 -10.57 -5.17 4.98
C LEU A 75 -10.02 -5.83 6.25
N PRO A 76 -9.12 -6.81 6.11
CA PRO A 76 -8.49 -7.48 7.23
C PRO A 76 -7.74 -6.50 8.14
N GLN A 77 -7.79 -6.72 9.45
CA GLN A 77 -7.06 -5.92 10.43
C GLN A 77 -5.54 -5.94 10.18
N GLU A 78 -5.01 -7.09 9.72
CA GLU A 78 -3.59 -7.23 9.36
C GLU A 78 -3.14 -6.20 8.31
N THR A 79 -4.00 -5.89 7.33
CA THR A 79 -3.70 -4.87 6.31
C THR A 79 -3.54 -3.49 6.93
N LEU A 80 -4.41 -3.15 7.89
CA LEU A 80 -4.34 -1.87 8.60
C LEU A 80 -3.10 -1.79 9.50
N ASP A 81 -2.77 -2.89 10.18
CA ASP A 81 -1.60 -2.97 11.05
C ASP A 81 -0.31 -2.80 10.25
N VAL A 82 -0.20 -3.48 9.11
CA VAL A 82 0.94 -3.37 8.20
C VAL A 82 1.04 -1.96 7.62
N ILE A 83 -0.06 -1.35 7.15
CA ILE A 83 0.01 0.02 6.62
C ILE A 83 0.45 1.02 7.70
N ASN A 84 -0.06 0.90 8.93
CA ASN A 84 0.36 1.74 10.05
C ASN A 84 1.83 1.53 10.43
N GLU A 85 2.32 0.30 10.38
CA GLU A 85 3.70 -0.04 10.71
C GLU A 85 4.71 0.47 9.66
N TYR A 86 4.36 0.42 8.38
CA TYR A 86 5.25 0.78 7.27
C TYR A 86 5.05 2.21 6.74
N LEU A 87 4.03 2.92 7.25
CA LEU A 87 3.73 4.35 7.08
C LEU A 87 3.29 4.79 5.68
N ILE A 88 3.91 4.25 4.63
CA ILE A 88 3.64 4.59 3.24
C ILE A 88 3.12 3.34 2.53
N ALA A 89 1.98 3.44 1.85
CA ALA A 89 1.41 2.35 1.08
C ALA A 89 0.75 2.86 -0.21
N ILE A 90 0.70 2.01 -1.23
CA ILE A 90 0.03 2.29 -2.51
C ILE A 90 -1.17 1.37 -2.70
N LYS A 91 -2.25 1.85 -3.34
CA LYS A 91 -3.42 0.99 -3.57
C LYS A 91 -4.02 1.15 -4.96
N GLY A 92 -4.30 0.02 -5.59
CA GLY A 92 -5.14 -0.08 -6.78
C GLY A 92 -6.60 0.34 -6.52
N PRO A 93 -7.48 0.27 -7.53
CA PRO A 93 -8.91 0.50 -7.35
C PRO A 93 -9.52 -0.55 -6.40
N LEU A 94 -10.52 -0.16 -5.61
CA LEU A 94 -11.23 -1.08 -4.70
C LEU A 94 -12.72 -1.02 -4.97
N THR A 95 -13.33 -2.20 -5.12
CA THR A 95 -14.77 -2.34 -5.29
C THR A 95 -15.45 -2.17 -3.94
N THR A 96 -16.47 -1.30 -3.88
CA THR A 96 -17.33 -1.20 -2.69
C THR A 96 -18.60 -2.01 -2.96
N PRO A 97 -18.91 -3.05 -2.15
CA PRO A 97 -20.12 -3.82 -2.33
C PRO A 97 -21.35 -2.95 -2.05
N ILE A 98 -22.34 -3.01 -2.94
CA ILE A 98 -23.62 -2.30 -2.76
C ILE A 98 -24.54 -3.17 -1.91
N GLY A 99 -25.06 -2.63 -0.79
CA GLY A 99 -26.08 -3.28 0.04
C GLY A 99 -25.57 -4.24 1.14
N GLY A 100 -24.26 -4.40 1.32
CA GLY A 100 -23.65 -5.33 2.29
C GLY A 100 -23.28 -4.75 3.66
N GLY A 101 -23.83 -3.60 4.05
CA GLY A 101 -23.54 -2.96 5.36
C GLY A 101 -22.23 -2.17 5.46
N ILE A 102 -21.32 -2.28 4.49
CA ILE A 102 -20.10 -1.46 4.41
C ILE A 102 -20.36 -0.24 3.52
N ARG A 103 -20.24 0.97 4.10
CA ARG A 103 -20.48 2.25 3.39
C ARG A 103 -19.50 2.50 2.25
N SER A 104 -18.20 2.21 2.45
CA SER A 104 -17.14 2.25 1.43
C SER A 104 -15.79 1.84 2.02
N LEU A 105 -15.04 0.98 1.31
CA LEU A 105 -13.68 0.59 1.72
C LEU A 105 -12.68 1.75 1.65
N ASN A 106 -12.80 2.61 0.63
CA ASN A 106 -11.92 3.77 0.51
C ASN A 106 -12.16 4.79 1.64
N VAL A 107 -13.41 4.95 2.06
CA VAL A 107 -13.74 5.81 3.21
C VAL A 107 -13.24 5.17 4.51
N ALA A 108 -13.46 3.86 4.69
CA ALA A 108 -12.98 3.13 5.86
C ALA A 108 -11.45 3.26 6.02
N LEU A 109 -10.68 3.04 4.94
CA LEU A 109 -9.22 3.21 4.94
C LEU A 109 -8.82 4.62 5.38
N ARG A 110 -9.42 5.67 4.82
CA ARG A 110 -9.09 7.06 5.19
C ARG A 110 -9.42 7.37 6.64
N GLN A 111 -10.57 6.89 7.13
CA GLN A 111 -11.01 7.15 8.51
C GLN A 111 -10.15 6.41 9.53
N VAL A 112 -9.88 5.13 9.30
CA VAL A 112 -9.09 4.31 10.23
C VAL A 112 -7.63 4.76 10.28
N LEU A 113 -7.07 5.16 9.13
CA LEU A 113 -5.70 5.65 9.04
C LEU A 113 -5.56 7.16 9.31
N ASP A 114 -6.69 7.85 9.50
CA ASP A 114 -6.78 9.31 9.70
C ASP A 114 -6.13 10.15 8.60
N LEU A 115 -6.25 9.70 7.33
CA LEU A 115 -5.58 10.31 6.17
C LEU A 115 -6.13 11.69 5.81
N ASP A 116 -7.38 12.02 6.18
CA ASP A 116 -7.94 13.36 5.94
C ASP A 116 -7.22 14.44 6.77
N ARG A 117 -6.46 14.04 7.80
CA ARG A 117 -5.66 14.93 8.66
C ARG A 117 -4.15 14.74 8.48
N LYS A 118 -3.70 13.62 7.92
CA LYS A 118 -2.28 13.31 7.67
C LYS A 118 -1.94 13.54 6.21
N SER A 119 -1.15 14.58 5.92
CA SER A 119 -0.69 14.92 4.57
C SER A 119 0.39 13.96 4.06
N VAL A 120 0.10 12.66 3.93
CA VAL A 120 0.97 11.72 3.19
C VAL A 120 0.10 10.65 2.53
N VAL A 121 -0.02 10.73 1.20
CA VAL A 121 -0.40 9.63 0.29
C VAL A 121 0.64 9.63 -0.83
#